data_AF-X1A8S8-F1
#
_entry.id   AF-X1A8S8-F1
#
_cell.length_a   1.000
_cell.length_b   1.000
_cell.length_c   1.000
_cell.angle_alpha   90.00
_cell.angle_beta   90.00
_cell.angle_gamma   90.00
#
_symmetry.space_group_name_H-M   'P 1'
#
loop_
_entity.id
_entity.type
_entity.pdbx_description
1 polymer ?
#
loop_
_entity_poly.entity_id
_entity_poly.type
_entity_poly.pdbx_seq_one_letter_code
_entity_poly.pdbx_strand_id
1 'polypeptide(L)'
;FVHGEAADMIQIKAPDLGGINNTIEAILFCKKHGVGAYLGGSCNETDRSARICAHIALATGPCQILAKPGMGVDEAVMLINNEMNRTLTLIKNR
;
A
#
# COMPACT_ATOMS: atom_id res chain seq x y z
N PHE A 1 10.03 -9.55 13.16
CA PHE A 1 9.59 -8.20 13.56
C PHE A 1 8.30 -8.24 14.37
N VAL A 2 7.15 -8.61 13.78
CA VAL A 2 5.85 -8.62 14.47
C VAL A 2 5.85 -9.44 15.77
N HIS A 3 6.21 -10.73 15.74
CA HIS A 3 6.25 -11.56 16.96
C HIS A 3 7.29 -11.12 18.00
N GLY A 4 8.32 -10.40 17.56
CA GLY A 4 9.35 -9.88 18.46
C GLY A 4 9.05 -8.46 18.91
N GLU A 5 7.87 -7.91 18.59
CA GLU A 5 7.44 -6.54 18.92
C GLU A 5 8.52 -5.50 18.59
N ALA A 6 9.25 -5.72 17.50
CA ALA A 6 10.49 -5.00 17.21
C ALA A 6 10.26 -3.56 16.70
N ALA A 7 9.02 -3.20 16.38
CA ALA A 7 8.61 -1.88 15.93
C ALA A 7 7.08 -1.74 16.01
N ASP A 8 6.59 -0.50 16.15
CA ASP A 8 5.16 -0.18 16.15
C ASP A 8 4.53 -0.33 14.76
N MET A 9 5.34 -0.17 13.70
CA MET A 9 4.89 -0.24 12.30
C MET A 9 5.95 -0.90 11.42
N ILE A 10 5.50 -1.72 10.47
CA ILE A 10 6.35 -2.39 9.50
C ILE A 10 6.08 -1.84 8.09
N GLN A 11 7.15 -1.45 7.41
CA GLN A 11 7.08 -1.14 5.99
C GLN A 11 7.03 -2.44 5.17
N ILE A 12 5.95 -2.59 4.41
CA ILE A 12 5.73 -3.68 3.48
C ILE A 12 6.15 -3.20 2.11
N LYS A 13 7.34 -3.61 1.68
CA LYS A 13 7.96 -3.14 0.44
C LYS A 13 7.49 -3.97 -0.75
N ALA A 14 6.33 -3.62 -1.29
CA ALA A 14 5.61 -4.36 -2.33
C ALA A 14 6.48 -4.98 -3.46
N PRO A 15 7.40 -4.24 -4.13
CA PRO A 15 8.21 -4.83 -5.21
C PRO A 15 9.17 -5.94 -4.73
N ASP A 16 9.61 -5.90 -3.47
CA ASP A 16 10.53 -6.87 -2.89
C ASP A 16 9.82 -8.18 -2.50
N LEU A 17 8.49 -8.13 -2.29
CA LEU A 17 7.68 -9.30 -1.91
C LEU A 17 7.28 -10.17 -3.13
N GLY A 18 7.60 -9.73 -4.35
CA GLY A 18 7.28 -10.44 -5.60
C GLY A 18 5.78 -10.44 -5.89
N GLY A 19 5.10 -11.52 -5.53
CA GLY A 19 3.65 -11.66 -5.74
C GLY A 19 2.85 -10.67 -4.88
N ILE A 20 1.82 -10.04 -5.47
CA ILE A 20 0.98 -9.07 -4.74
C ILE A 20 0.18 -9.71 -3.59
N ASN A 21 -0.06 -11.02 -3.65
CA ASN A 21 -0.69 -11.79 -2.58
C ASN A 21 0.16 -11.74 -1.29
N ASN A 22 1.49 -11.80 -1.41
CA ASN A 22 2.38 -11.70 -0.25
C ASN A 22 2.26 -10.34 0.44
N THR A 23 2.05 -9.26 -0.35
CA THR A 23 1.81 -7.92 0.19
C THR A 23 0.48 -7.87 0.96
N ILE A 24 -0.58 -8.47 0.43
CA ILE A 24 -1.89 -8.56 1.10
C ILE A 24 -1.75 -9.33 2.42
N GLU A 25 -1.13 -10.52 2.37
CA GLU A 25 -0.90 -11.36 3.55
C GLU A 25 -0.08 -10.64 4.62
N ALA A 26 0.97 -9.92 4.23
CA ALA A 26 1.80 -9.13 5.15
C ALA A 26 0.99 -8.02 5.85
N ILE A 27 0.13 -7.29 5.14
CA ILE A 27 -0.71 -6.23 5.72
C ILE A 27 -1.68 -6.85 6.74
N LEU A 28 -2.38 -7.90 6.34
CA LEU A 28 -3.35 -8.58 7.20
C LEU A 28 -2.68 -9.22 8.41
N PHE A 29 -1.47 -9.74 8.26
CA PHE A 29 -0.69 -10.31 9.34
C PHE A 29 -0.30 -9.26 10.38
N CYS A 30 0.20 -8.09 9.96
CA CYS A 30 0.50 -6.99 10.88
C CYS A 30 -0.76 -6.55 11.63
N LYS A 31 -1.86 -6.34 10.90
CA LYS A 31 -3.15 -5.93 11.47
C LYS A 31 -3.71 -6.92 12.48
N LYS A 32 -3.62 -8.23 12.19
CA LYS A 32 -4.06 -9.31 13.10
C LYS A 32 -3.32 -9.28 14.44
N HIS A 33 -2.08 -8.81 14.45
CA HIS A 33 -1.24 -8.76 15.65
C HIS A 33 -1.13 -7.34 16.24
N GLY A 34 -1.99 -6.40 15.81
CA GLY A 34 -1.98 -5.03 16.34
C GLY A 34 -0.77 -4.19 15.94
N VAL A 35 0.03 -4.63 14.97
CA VAL A 35 1.19 -3.88 14.45
C VAL A 35 0.77 -3.07 13.24
N GLY A 36 1.21 -1.82 13.17
CA GLY A 36 0.93 -0.94 12.04
C GLY A 36 1.50 -1.49 10.73
N ALA A 37 0.74 -1.37 9.65
CA ALA A 37 1.20 -1.72 8.32
C ALA A 37 1.37 -0.46 7.48
N TYR A 38 2.56 -0.27 6.92
CA TYR A 38 2.82 0.75 5.91
C TYR A 38 3.00 0.06 4.55
N LEU A 39 2.04 0.24 3.63
CA LEU A 39 2.19 -0.21 2.26
C LEU A 39 3.19 0.70 1.50
N GLY A 40 4.43 0.25 1.46
CA GLY A 40 5.53 0.97 0.82
C GLY A 40 5.67 0.67 -0.67
N GLY A 41 6.87 0.89 -1.17
CA GLY A 41 7.22 0.72 -2.57
C GLY A 41 8.55 1.37 -2.90
N SER A 42 8.71 1.74 -4.16
CA SER A 42 9.87 2.44 -4.69
C SER A 42 9.45 3.51 -5.68
N CYS A 43 10.24 4.58 -5.75
CA CYS A 43 10.13 5.59 -6.80
C CYS A 43 10.46 5.03 -8.19
N ASN A 44 11.10 3.86 -8.27
CA ASN A 44 11.49 3.21 -9.53
C ASN A 44 10.48 2.12 -10.00
N GLU A 45 9.27 2.12 -9.44
CA GLU A 45 8.17 1.32 -9.94
C GLU A 45 7.45 2.02 -11.11
N THR A 46 6.26 1.56 -11.48
CA THR A 46 5.45 2.15 -12.57
C THR A 46 4.11 2.67 -12.05
N ASP A 47 3.45 3.51 -12.85
CA ASP A 47 2.13 4.01 -12.54
C ASP A 47 1.11 2.85 -12.39
N ARG A 48 1.21 1.81 -13.22
CA ARG A 48 0.34 0.64 -13.15
C ARG A 48 0.49 -0.12 -11.83
N SER A 49 1.72 -0.35 -11.39
CA SER A 49 1.99 -1.04 -10.12
C SER A 49 1.52 -0.24 -8.90
N ALA A 50 1.63 1.09 -8.95
CA ALA A 50 1.15 1.98 -7.90
C ALA A 50 -0.39 1.99 -7.81
N ARG A 51 -1.10 2.00 -8.95
CA ARG A 51 -2.57 1.85 -8.98
C ARG A 51 -3.02 0.50 -8.39
N ILE A 52 -2.32 -0.59 -8.70
CA ILE A 52 -2.57 -1.90 -8.08
C ILE A 52 -2.40 -1.81 -6.55
N CYS A 53 -1.34 -1.16 -6.07
CA CYS A 53 -1.13 -0.94 -4.64
C CYS A 53 -2.23 -0.09 -4.01
N ALA A 54 -2.79 0.91 -4.72
CA ALA A 54 -3.93 1.70 -4.25
C ALA A 54 -5.16 0.81 -3.99
N HIS A 55 -5.47 -0.12 -4.91
CA HIS A 55 -6.55 -1.08 -4.71
C HIS A 55 -6.28 -2.04 -3.53
N ILE A 56 -5.04 -2.53 -3.40
CA ILE A 56 -4.64 -3.37 -2.27
C ILE A 56 -4.83 -2.63 -0.96
N ALA A 57 -4.39 -1.37 -0.87
CA ALA A 57 -4.59 -0.55 0.33
C ALA A 57 -6.07 -0.35 0.66
N LEU A 58 -6.91 -0.03 -0.32
CA LEU A 58 -8.35 0.11 -0.11
C LEU A 58 -9.00 -1.19 0.39
N ALA A 59 -8.54 -2.35 -0.09
CA ALA A 59 -9.08 -3.64 0.32
C ALA A 59 -8.59 -4.13 1.70
N THR A 60 -7.35 -3.81 2.07
CA THR A 60 -6.69 -4.38 3.25
C THR A 60 -6.61 -3.42 4.45
N GLY A 61 -6.69 -2.11 4.19
CA GLY A 61 -6.65 -1.05 5.19
C GLY A 61 -5.35 -1.01 5.99
N PRO A 62 -4.18 -0.79 5.33
CA PRO A 62 -2.94 -0.43 6.03
C PRO A 62 -3.07 0.96 6.68
N CYS A 63 -2.17 1.29 7.62
CA CYS A 63 -2.15 2.59 8.29
C CYS A 63 -1.83 3.74 7.33
N GLN A 64 -0.99 3.46 6.33
CA GLN A 64 -0.61 4.42 5.28
C GLN A 64 -0.13 3.70 4.02
N ILE A 65 -0.12 4.42 2.89
CA ILE A 65 0.43 3.99 1.60
C ILE A 65 1.41 5.05 1.07
N LEU A 66 2.48 4.61 0.43
CA LEU A 66 3.47 5.49 -0.21
C LEU A 66 2.90 6.11 -1.50
N ALA A 67 2.99 7.43 -1.63
CA ALA A 67 2.90 8.09 -2.92
C ALA A 67 4.07 7.65 -3.81
N LYS A 68 3.79 6.99 -4.93
CA LYS A 68 4.77 6.44 -5.88
C LYS A 68 4.17 6.34 -7.30
N PRO A 69 4.96 6.11 -8.36
CA PRO A 69 6.42 6.14 -8.43
C PRO A 69 6.95 7.57 -8.66
N GLY A 70 8.22 7.71 -9.01
CA GLY A 70 8.86 8.98 -9.34
C GLY A 70 9.39 9.74 -8.14
N MET A 71 10.18 10.78 -8.44
CA MET A 71 10.80 11.68 -7.44
C MET A 71 10.23 13.10 -7.52
N GLY A 72 9.29 13.37 -8.42
CA GLY A 72 8.68 14.69 -8.60
C GLY A 72 7.62 15.04 -7.55
N VAL A 73 7.23 14.07 -6.70
CA VAL A 73 6.22 14.18 -5.63
C VAL A 73 4.81 14.36 -6.17
N ASP A 74 4.57 15.39 -6.98
CA ASP A 74 3.26 15.76 -7.52
C ASP A 74 2.60 14.62 -8.29
N GLU A 75 3.36 13.97 -9.17
CA GLU A 75 2.85 12.88 -10.00
C GLU A 75 2.47 11.66 -9.15
N ALA A 76 3.28 11.38 -8.12
CA ALA A 76 3.10 10.27 -7.21
C ALA A 76 1.86 10.44 -6.32
N VAL A 77 1.68 11.65 -5.77
CA VAL A 77 0.52 12.03 -4.96
C VAL A 77 -0.75 12.04 -5.82
N MET A 78 -0.68 12.66 -7.00
CA MET A 78 -1.78 12.68 -7.97
C MET A 78 -2.23 11.25 -8.29
N LEU A 79 -1.29 10.36 -8.60
CA LEU A 79 -1.60 9.00 -9.03
C LEU A 79 -2.33 8.20 -7.95
N ILE A 80 -1.77 8.14 -6.74
CA ILE A 80 -2.35 7.38 -5.63
C ILE A 80 -3.71 7.98 -5.21
N ASN A 81 -3.78 9.28 -4.95
CA ASN A 81 -5.01 9.90 -4.47
C ASN A 81 -6.15 9.80 -5.49
N ASN A 82 -5.85 10.04 -6.78
CA ASN A 82 -6.89 9.99 -7.80
C ASN A 82 -7.41 8.57 -8.01
N GLU A 83 -6.54 7.56 -7.97
CA GLU A 83 -6.96 6.16 -8.10
C GLU A 83 -7.80 5.69 -6.91
N MET A 84 -7.40 6.07 -5.69
CA MET A 84 -8.16 5.75 -4.48
C MET A 84 -9.55 6.39 -4.52
N ASN A 85 -9.63 7.69 -4.84
CA ASN A 85 -10.90 8.42 -4.90
C ASN A 85 -11.84 7.89 -5.99
N ARG A 86 -11.32 7.59 -7.19
CA ARG A 86 -12.12 6.96 -8.25
C ARG A 86 -12.67 5.60 -7.80
N THR A 87 -11.81 4.77 -7.22
CA THR A 87 -12.20 3.43 -6.77
C THR A 87 -13.26 3.51 -5.67
N LEU A 88 -13.08 4.41 -4.69
CA LEU A 88 -14.07 4.62 -3.62
C LEU A 88 -15.42 5.08 -4.17
N THR A 89 -15.44 5.96 -5.17
CA THR A 89 -16.69 6.37 -5.84
C THR A 89 -17.37 5.19 -6.53
N LEU A 90 -16.61 4.33 -7.22
CA LEU A 90 -17.16 3.12 -7.84
C LEU A 90 -17.71 2.13 -6.81
N ILE A 91 -17.02 1.95 -5.68
CA ILE A 91 -17.49 1.08 -4.58
C ILE A 91 -18.79 1.61 -3.97
N LYS A 92 -18.90 2.93 -3.78
CA LYS A 92 -20.12 3.58 -3.24
C LYS A 92 -21.36 3.42 -4.13
N ASN A 93 -21.15 3.19 -5.43
CA ASN A 93 -22.22 3.03 -6.42
C ASN A 93 -22.58 1.56 -6.70
N ARG A 94 -22.04 0.61 -5.93
CA ARG A 94 -22.43 -0.81 -5.98
C ARG A 94 -23.59 -1.08 -5.02
#